data_AF-A0A527ZFV0-F1
#
_entry.id   AF-A0A527ZFV0-F1
#
_cell.length_a   1.000
_cell.length_b   1.000
_cell.length_c   1.000
_cell.angle_alpha   90.00
_cell.angle_beta   90.00
_cell.angle_gamma   90.00
#
_symmetry.space_group_name_H-M   'P 1'
#
loop_
_entity.id
_entity.type
_entity.pdbx_description
1 polymer ?
#
loop_
_entity_poly.entity_id
_entity_poly.type
_entity_poly.pdbx_seq_one_letter_code
_entity_poly.pdbx_strand_id
1 'polypeptide(L)'
;MAAASATSPCWPGRLVGPSGRVLGVDRSAGAVDLAERRATSSGQCYWTRFTTGELDTFSPDETFDAVIGRLVLMYLPDPVAT
;
A
#
# COMPACT_ATOMS: atom_id res chain seq x y z
N MET A 1 -2.39 -1.89 -11.16
CA MET A 1 -1.70 -1.41 -9.95
C MET A 1 -2.54 -1.73 -8.72
N ALA A 2 -1.94 -2.06 -7.56
CA ALA A 2 -2.68 -2.36 -6.32
C ALA A 2 -2.21 -1.52 -5.12
N ALA A 3 -3.13 -1.06 -4.25
CA ALA A 3 -2.82 -0.30 -3.05
C ALA A 3 -3.01 -1.10 -1.75
N ALA A 4 -2.07 -1.05 -0.79
CA ALA A 4 -2.14 -1.79 0.48
C ALA A 4 -1.42 -1.11 1.67
N SER A 5 -1.91 -1.35 2.90
CA SER A 5 -1.27 -0.90 4.15
C SER A 5 -0.02 -1.74 4.51
N ALA A 6 1.04 -1.06 4.93
CA ALA A 6 2.42 -1.52 5.01
C ALA A 6 2.74 -2.56 6.14
N THR A 7 1.77 -2.90 7.00
CA THR A 7 2.05 -3.62 8.27
C THR A 7 1.70 -5.11 8.30
N SER A 8 1.12 -5.69 7.23
CA SER A 8 0.56 -7.06 7.28
C SER A 8 1.52 -8.18 6.80
N PRO A 9 1.47 -9.40 7.40
CA PRO A 9 2.36 -10.52 7.06
C PRO A 9 1.99 -11.23 5.73
N CYS A 10 0.76 -11.07 5.24
CA CYS A 10 0.32 -11.55 3.93
C CYS A 10 0.37 -10.40 2.91
N TRP A 11 1.55 -10.21 2.31
CA TRP A 11 1.83 -9.13 1.36
C TRP A 11 1.28 -9.45 -0.05
N PRO A 12 0.60 -8.51 -0.75
CA PRO A 12 0.03 -8.74 -2.08
C PRO A 12 1.05 -8.66 -3.23
N GLY A 13 2.31 -8.34 -2.98
CA GLY A 13 3.36 -8.28 -4.02
C GLY A 13 3.58 -9.59 -4.78
N ARG A 14 3.19 -10.74 -4.20
CA ARG A 14 3.11 -12.02 -4.91
C ARG A 14 1.85 -12.19 -5.76
N LEU A 15 0.76 -11.48 -5.44
CA LEU A 15 -0.54 -11.61 -6.12
C LEU A 15 -0.56 -10.95 -7.49
N VAL A 16 0.17 -9.84 -7.67
CA VAL A 16 0.16 -9.08 -8.94
C VAL A 16 1.10 -9.65 -10.01
N GLY A 17 1.92 -10.65 -9.66
CA GLY A 17 2.92 -11.24 -10.55
C GLY A 17 4.07 -10.28 -10.94
N PRO A 18 5.05 -10.76 -11.72
CA PRO A 18 6.28 -10.00 -12.04
C PRO A 18 6.05 -8.74 -12.90
N SER A 19 4.96 -8.71 -13.67
CA SER A 19 4.58 -7.57 -14.52
C SER A 19 3.67 -6.57 -13.82
N GLY A 20 3.11 -6.93 -12.66
CA GLY A 20 2.25 -6.05 -11.88
C GLY A 20 3.04 -5.01 -11.11
N ARG A 21 2.35 -4.00 -10.58
CA ARG A 21 2.93 -3.01 -9.65
C ARG A 21 2.04 -2.78 -8.44
N VAL A 22 2.67 -2.56 -7.29
CA VAL A 22 2.02 -2.28 -6.00
C VAL A 22 2.50 -0.93 -5.46
N LEU A 23 1.56 -0.12 -4.96
CA LEU A 23 1.83 1.12 -4.23
C LEU A 23 1.27 1.00 -2.81
N GLY A 24 2.14 0.93 -1.80
CA GLY A 24 1.70 1.04 -0.41
C GLY A 24 1.51 2.50 -0.01
N VAL A 25 0.43 2.80 0.72
CA VAL A 25 0.17 4.13 1.30
C VAL A 25 -0.06 3.96 2.80
N ASP A 26 0.65 4.74 3.61
CA ASP A 26 0.47 4.79 5.06
C ASP A 26 0.80 6.20 5.57
N ARG A 27 0.09 6.70 6.57
CA ARG A 27 0.38 8.01 7.17
C ARG A 27 1.66 8.03 8.01
N SER A 28 2.10 6.87 8.49
CA SER A 28 3.30 6.75 9.31
C SER A 28 4.53 6.57 8.42
N ALA A 29 5.37 7.61 8.36
CA ALA A 29 6.67 7.54 7.68
C ALA A 29 7.52 6.34 8.19
N GLY A 30 7.49 6.05 9.49
CA GLY A 30 8.21 4.90 10.06
C GLY A 30 7.67 3.54 9.58
N ALA A 31 6.37 3.42 9.32
CA ALA A 31 5.77 2.21 8.76
C ALA A 31 6.14 2.03 7.27
N VAL A 32 6.14 3.12 6.51
CA VAL A 32 6.62 3.15 5.11
C VAL A 32 8.06 2.67 5.02
N ASP A 33 8.94 3.27 5.82
CA ASP A 33 10.36 2.92 5.93
C ASP A 33 10.60 1.43 6.21
N LEU A 34 9.82 0.88 7.15
CA LEU A 34 9.90 -0.53 7.51
C LEU A 34 9.43 -1.43 6.35
N ALA A 35 8.40 -1.02 5.63
CA ALA A 35 7.85 -1.78 4.52
C ALA A 35 8.77 -1.77 3.30
N GLU A 36 9.43 -0.64 3.00
CA GLU A 36 10.48 -0.56 1.98
C GLU A 36 11.65 -1.51 2.28
N ARG A 37 12.12 -1.52 3.53
CA ARG A 37 13.17 -2.45 3.97
C ARG A 37 12.73 -3.90 3.80
N ARG A 38 11.49 -4.25 4.14
CA ARG A 38 10.93 -5.61 3.95
C ARG A 38 10.79 -6.00 2.48
N ALA A 39 10.33 -5.08 1.63
CA ALA A 39 10.21 -5.31 0.19
C ALA A 39 11.60 -5.54 -0.43
N THR A 40 12.60 -4.78 0.00
CA THR A 40 14.00 -4.95 -0.43
C THR A 40 14.56 -6.30 0.02
N SER A 41 14.43 -6.65 1.30
CA SER A 41 14.94 -7.94 1.82
C SER A 41 14.27 -9.17 1.21
N SER A 42 13.09 -9.00 0.61
CA SER A 42 12.34 -10.07 -0.07
C SER A 42 12.46 -10.04 -1.59
N GLY A 43 13.27 -9.13 -2.16
CA GLY A 43 13.49 -9.01 -3.60
C GLY A 43 12.30 -8.44 -4.39
N GLN A 44 11.34 -7.80 -3.71
CA GLN A 44 10.11 -7.26 -4.29
C GLN A 44 10.17 -5.75 -4.58
N CYS A 45 11.28 -5.09 -4.25
CA CYS A 45 11.48 -3.64 -4.40
C CYS A 45 11.40 -3.15 -5.86
N TYR A 46 11.52 -4.03 -6.86
CA TYR A 46 11.46 -3.66 -8.26
C TYR A 46 10.04 -3.31 -8.76
N TRP A 47 9.01 -3.90 -8.16
CA TRP A 47 7.61 -3.68 -8.55
C TRP A 47 6.72 -3.16 -7.41
N THR A 48 7.33 -2.88 -6.26
CA THR A 48 6.64 -2.36 -5.08
C THR A 48 7.22 -1.00 -4.71
N ARG A 49 6.35 -0.01 -4.57
CA ARG A 49 6.68 1.33 -4.06
C ARG A 49 5.84 1.65 -2.85
N PHE A 50 6.28 2.61 -2.06
CA PHE A 50 5.56 3.11 -0.91
C PHE A 50 5.56 4.64 -0.91
N THR A 51 4.52 5.23 -0.34
CA THR A 51 4.45 6.66 -0.11
C THR A 51 3.77 6.95 1.22
N THR A 52 4.17 8.06 1.84
CA THR A 52 3.50 8.54 3.05
C THR A 52 2.31 9.40 2.66
N GLY A 53 1.13 9.13 3.22
CA GLY A 53 -0.06 9.91 2.92
C GLY A 53 -1.27 9.51 3.76
N GLU A 54 -2.22 10.42 3.88
CA GLU A 54 -3.52 10.18 4.54
C GLU A 54 -4.51 9.63 3.52
N LEU A 55 -5.17 8.51 3.85
CA LEU A 55 -6.00 7.77 2.89
C LEU A 55 -7.29 8.48 2.50
N ASP A 56 -7.83 9.32 3.38
CA ASP A 56 -9.05 10.10 3.15
C ASP A 56 -8.85 11.28 2.17
N THR A 57 -7.60 11.69 1.98
CA THR A 57 -7.20 12.80 1.09
C THR A 57 -6.26 12.33 -0.01
N PHE A 58 -5.93 11.03 -0.04
CA PHE A 58 -5.02 10.46 -1.02
C PHE A 58 -5.66 10.45 -2.41
N SER A 59 -5.14 11.29 -3.30
CA SER A 59 -5.52 11.32 -4.71
C SER A 59 -4.38 10.74 -5.56
N PRO A 60 -4.54 9.54 -6.14
CA PRO A 60 -3.52 8.94 -6.97
C PRO A 60 -3.45 9.59 -8.36
N ASP A 61 -2.24 9.73 -8.89
CA ASP A 61 -2.01 10.20 -10.27
C ASP A 61 -2.30 9.11 -11.34
N GLU A 62 -2.47 7.86 -10.90
CA GLU A 62 -2.71 6.69 -11.74
C GLU A 62 -3.92 5.89 -11.24
N THR A 63 -4.55 5.13 -12.14
CA THR A 63 -5.66 4.23 -11.77
C THR A 63 -5.14 2.90 -11.21
N PHE A 64 -5.94 2.29 -10.32
CA PHE A 64 -5.66 0.98 -9.75
C PHE A 64 -6.63 -0.07 -10.30
N ASP A 65 -6.10 -1.27 -10.56
CA ASP A 65 -6.94 -2.42 -10.96
C ASP A 65 -7.63 -3.03 -9.73
N ALA A 66 -7.04 -2.84 -8.54
CA ALA A 66 -7.56 -3.30 -7.28
C ALA A 66 -7.06 -2.43 -6.11
N VAL A 67 -7.88 -2.28 -5.07
CA VAL A 67 -7.49 -1.63 -3.82
C VAL A 67 -7.69 -2.64 -2.68
N ILE A 68 -6.67 -2.80 -1.83
CA ILE A 68 -6.67 -3.74 -0.71
C ILE A 68 -6.54 -2.95 0.60
N GLY A 69 -7.66 -2.73 1.27
CA GLY A 69 -7.70 -2.22 2.64
C GLY A 69 -7.76 -3.36 3.65
N ARG A 70 -6.81 -3.43 4.59
CA ARG A 70 -6.89 -4.36 5.73
C ARG A 70 -7.06 -3.57 7.03
N LEU A 71 -8.19 -3.79 7.70
CA LEU A 71 -8.55 -3.13 8.96
C LEU A 71 -8.51 -1.58 8.86
N VAL A 72 -8.67 -1.02 7.66
CA VAL A 72 -8.46 0.41 7.42
C VAL A 72 -9.69 1.25 7.75
N LEU A 73 -10.89 0.72 7.52
CA LEU A 73 -12.14 1.47 7.65
C LEU A 73 -12.39 1.99 9.08
N MET A 74 -11.90 1.29 10.09
CA MET A 74 -12.02 1.68 11.50
C MET A 74 -11.19 2.92 11.86
N TYR A 75 -10.28 3.33 10.98
CA TYR A 75 -9.36 4.44 11.18
C TYR A 75 -9.61 5.60 10.20
N LEU A 76 -10.63 5.51 9.35
CA LEU A 76 -11.05 6.59 8.47
C LEU A 76 -12.02 7.52 9.21
N PRO A 77 -11.95 8.85 8.98
CA PRO A 77 -12.84 9.80 9.63
C PRO A 77 -14.32 9.58 9.25
N ASP A 78 -14.57 9.25 7.99
CA ASP A 78 -15.88 8.86 7.46
C ASP A 78 -15.70 7.66 6.50
N PRO A 79 -16.00 6.42 6.97
CA PRO A 79 -15.80 5.22 6.16
C PRO A 79 -16.85 5.02 5.06
N VAL A 80 -17.95 5.80 5.05
CA VAL A 80 -18.99 5.71 4.01
C VAL A 80 -18.70 6.67 2.85
N ALA A 81 -18.00 7.77 3.13
CA ALA A 81 -17.64 8.78 2.13
C ALA A 81 -16.33 8.49 1.36
N THR A 82 -15.66 7.36 1.66
CA THR A 82 -14.40 6.92 1.00
C THR A 82 -14.69 5.94 -0.13
#